data_AF-A0A2V8TJ40-F1
#
_entry.id   AF-A0A2V8TJ40-F1
#
_cell.length_a   1.000
_cell.length_b   1.000
_cell.length_c   1.000
_cell.angle_alpha   90.00
_cell.angle_beta   90.00
_cell.angle_gamma   90.00
#
_symmetry.space_group_name_H-M   'P 1'
#
loop_
_entity.id
_entity.type
_entity.pdbx_description
1 polymer ?
#
loop_
_entity_poly.entity_id
_entity_poly.type
_entity_poly.pdbx_seq_one_letter_code
_entity_poly.pdbx_strand_id
1 'polypeptide(L)'
;MQYLSQQVFQREVYPRVIVTNDEVRKYYDSHMKDFDRPAGIRVREITIVTENRGPEEVASQRKKAEEALAAAKKGDDFSELATKYSESQTAQDGGDLGFFVKGELAPVLEEITNKLEKGQVSDIIPVQGAFMILKLDDKHEGGILPFELAQKEVFDIIWQQAVRPKMAEYLTKLRTDGFVKVAEGYVDTGASQKTDKVSESK
;
A
#
# COMPACT_ATOMS: atom_id res chain seq x y z
N MET A 1 22.99 15.26 -6.27
CA MET A 1 22.95 14.90 -7.71
C MET A 1 21.61 14.34 -8.16
N GLN A 2 20.96 13.44 -7.39
CA GLN A 2 19.67 12.83 -7.77
C GLN A 2 18.53 13.86 -7.97
N TYR A 3 18.51 14.93 -7.18
CA TYR A 3 17.51 16.01 -7.29
C TYR A 3 17.60 16.79 -8.62
N LEU A 4 18.81 17.11 -9.10
CA LEU A 4 18.98 17.86 -10.35
C LEU A 4 18.60 17.03 -11.57
N SER A 5 18.96 15.75 -11.60
CA SER A 5 18.53 14.83 -12.66
C SER A 5 17.01 14.69 -12.72
N GLN A 6 16.35 14.64 -11.56
CA GLN A 6 14.89 14.58 -11.47
C GLN A 6 14.23 15.86 -12.02
N GLN A 7 14.76 17.04 -11.69
CA GLN A 7 14.26 18.33 -12.21
C GLN A 7 14.37 18.41 -13.74
N VAL A 8 15.46 17.91 -14.31
CA VAL A 8 15.64 17.89 -15.77
C VAL A 8 14.62 16.97 -16.44
N PHE A 9 14.35 15.78 -15.90
CA PHE A 9 13.32 14.90 -16.45
C PHE A 9 11.91 15.49 -16.32
N GLN A 10 11.60 16.15 -15.20
CA GLN A 10 10.34 16.85 -15.01
C GLN A 10 10.10 17.95 -16.05
N ARG A 11 11.16 18.63 -16.50
CA ARG A 11 11.04 19.69 -17.49
C ARG A 11 11.07 19.18 -18.93
N GLU A 12 11.96 18.24 -19.23
CA GLU A 12 12.30 17.88 -20.61
C GLU A 12 11.64 16.59 -21.10
N VAL A 13 11.29 15.67 -20.19
CA VAL A 13 10.80 14.33 -20.55
C VAL A 13 9.32 14.17 -20.22
N TYR A 14 8.91 14.44 -18.97
CA TYR A 14 7.55 14.13 -18.51
C TYR A 14 6.44 14.86 -19.28
N PRO A 15 6.56 16.15 -19.65
CA PRO A 15 5.51 16.85 -20.40
C PRO A 15 5.31 16.31 -21.82
N ARG A 16 6.24 15.49 -22.32
CA ARG A 16 6.17 14.87 -23.65
C ARG A 16 5.52 13.49 -23.62
N VAL A 17 5.19 12.97 -22.43
CA VAL A 17 4.48 11.71 -22.26
C VAL A 17 2.99 12.01 -22.20
N ILE A 18 2.29 11.68 -23.28
CA ILE A 18 0.84 11.84 -23.40
C ILE A 18 0.26 10.43 -23.26
N VAL A 19 -0.64 10.26 -22.28
CA VAL A 19 -1.43 9.05 -22.09
C VAL A 19 -2.89 9.44 -22.21
N THR A 20 -3.58 8.85 -23.17
CA THR A 20 -4.98 9.15 -23.47
C THR A 20 -5.92 8.24 -22.70
N ASN A 21 -7.17 8.69 -22.49
CA ASN A 21 -8.20 7.87 -21.85
C ASN A 21 -8.50 6.57 -22.63
N ASP A 22 -8.42 6.61 -23.96
CA ASP A 22 -8.63 5.44 -24.81
C ASP A 22 -7.54 4.38 -24.60
N GLU A 23 -6.27 4.80 -24.46
CA GLU A 23 -5.16 3.89 -24.13
C GLU A 23 -5.35 3.28 -22.74
N VAL A 24 -5.75 4.08 -21.75
CA VAL A 24 -6.06 3.63 -20.39
C VAL A 24 -7.19 2.60 -20.40
N ARG A 25 -8.27 2.86 -21.14
CA ARG A 25 -9.39 1.93 -21.26
C ARG A 25 -8.98 0.62 -21.94
N LYS A 26 -8.28 0.71 -23.07
CA LYS A 26 -7.83 -0.45 -23.84
C LYS A 26 -6.84 -1.32 -23.04
N TYR A 27 -5.98 -0.70 -22.25
CA TYR A 27 -5.07 -1.44 -21.38
C TYR A 27 -5.85 -2.22 -20.32
N TYR A 28 -6.77 -1.55 -19.63
CA TYR A 28 -7.63 -2.20 -18.63
C TYR A 28 -8.40 -3.39 -19.22
N ASP A 29 -9.06 -3.20 -20.37
CA ASP A 29 -9.87 -4.25 -21.00
C ASP A 29 -9.03 -5.46 -21.44
N SER A 30 -7.76 -5.26 -21.80
CA SER A 30 -6.84 -6.34 -22.18
C SER A 30 -6.09 -6.98 -21.00
N HIS A 31 -6.07 -6.32 -19.84
CA HIS A 31 -5.37 -6.75 -18.62
C HIS A 31 -6.30 -6.88 -17.41
N MET A 32 -7.61 -7.07 -17.62
CA MET A 32 -8.60 -7.08 -16.52
C MET A 32 -8.24 -8.04 -15.38
N LYS A 33 -7.59 -9.16 -15.69
CA LYS A 33 -7.15 -10.15 -14.69
C LYS A 33 -6.08 -9.63 -13.74
N ASP A 34 -5.27 -8.66 -14.17
CA ASP A 34 -4.23 -8.04 -13.33
C ASP A 34 -4.85 -7.16 -12.24
N PHE A 35 -6.13 -6.80 -12.41
CA PHE A 35 -6.93 -6.02 -11.47
C PHE A 35 -7.87 -6.89 -10.63
N ASP A 36 -7.76 -8.22 -10.70
CA ASP A 36 -8.45 -9.12 -9.78
C ASP A 36 -7.84 -8.99 -8.39
N ARG A 37 -8.66 -8.59 -7.41
CA ARG A 37 -8.26 -8.47 -6.02
C ARG A 37 -8.96 -9.57 -5.22
N PRO A 38 -8.24 -10.27 -4.33
CA PRO A 38 -8.87 -11.26 -3.49
C PRO A 38 -9.94 -10.62 -2.59
N ALA A 39 -10.94 -11.41 -2.24
CA ALA A 39 -11.87 -11.05 -1.19
C ALA A 39 -11.11 -10.95 0.14
N GLY A 40 -11.45 -9.96 0.96
CA GLY A 40 -10.76 -9.74 2.21
C GLY A 40 -11.35 -8.61 3.03
N ILE A 41 -10.78 -8.39 4.20
CA ILE A 41 -11.26 -7.44 5.19
C ILE A 41 -10.11 -6.68 5.82
N ARG A 42 -10.36 -5.41 6.19
CA ARG A 42 -9.46 -4.66 7.07
C ARG A 42 -10.06 -4.59 8.45
N VAL A 43 -9.29 -4.98 9.47
CA VAL A 43 -9.78 -5.05 10.84
C VAL A 43 -8.85 -4.32 11.80
N ARG A 44 -9.46 -3.71 12.82
CA ARG A 44 -8.75 -3.19 14.00
C ARG A 44 -9.08 -4.03 15.21
N GLU A 45 -8.17 -4.08 16.17
CA GLU A 45 -8.35 -4.76 17.44
C GLU A 45 -8.14 -3.86 18.66
N ILE A 46 -8.79 -4.25 19.75
CA ILE A 46 -8.41 -3.89 21.12
C ILE A 46 -8.21 -5.19 21.86
N THR A 47 -7.00 -5.41 22.37
CA THR A 47 -6.63 -6.63 23.08
C THR A 47 -6.29 -6.31 24.52
N ILE A 48 -6.97 -6.95 25.46
CA ILE A 48 -6.79 -6.77 26.89
C ILE A 48 -6.31 -8.10 27.48
N VAL A 49 -5.04 -8.15 27.88
CA VAL A 49 -4.36 -9.39 28.28
C VAL A 49 -4.84 -9.85 29.65
N THR A 50 -5.20 -11.12 29.76
CA THR A 50 -5.57 -11.81 31.01
C THR A 50 -4.56 -12.87 31.43
N GLU A 51 -3.58 -13.17 30.58
CA GLU A 51 -2.52 -14.14 30.87
C GLU A 51 -1.70 -13.76 32.10
N ASN A 52 -1.33 -14.76 32.90
CA ASN A 52 -0.55 -14.60 34.15
C ASN A 52 -1.22 -13.73 35.23
N ARG A 53 -2.54 -13.54 35.16
CA ARG A 53 -3.31 -12.75 36.14
C ARG A 53 -4.15 -13.63 37.07
N GLY A 54 -4.35 -13.15 38.30
CA GLY A 54 -5.24 -13.79 39.28
C GLY A 54 -6.73 -13.57 38.98
N PRO A 55 -7.66 -14.33 39.59
CA PRO A 55 -9.10 -14.22 39.32
C PRO A 55 -9.67 -12.80 39.47
N GLU A 56 -9.23 -12.06 40.50
CA GLU A 56 -9.66 -10.67 40.73
C GLU A 56 -9.17 -9.72 39.63
N GLU A 57 -7.94 -9.90 39.16
CA GLU A 57 -7.37 -9.10 38.09
C GLU A 57 -8.04 -9.42 36.75
N VAL A 58 -8.35 -10.70 36.48
CA VAL A 58 -9.13 -11.08 35.28
C VAL A 58 -10.51 -10.44 35.28
N ALA A 59 -11.16 -10.34 36.46
CA ALA A 59 -12.43 -9.62 36.58
C ALA A 59 -12.27 -8.12 36.30
N SER A 60 -11.16 -7.51 36.73
CA SER A 60 -10.82 -6.12 36.40
C SER A 60 -10.57 -5.93 34.89
N GLN A 61 -9.84 -6.84 34.25
CA GLN A 61 -9.62 -6.82 32.80
C GLN A 61 -10.91 -6.98 32.00
N ARG A 62 -11.83 -7.81 32.48
CA ARG A 62 -13.17 -7.93 31.88
C ARG A 62 -13.91 -6.59 31.92
N LYS A 63 -13.90 -5.88 33.06
CA LYS A 63 -14.52 -4.55 33.17
C LYS A 63 -13.88 -3.55 32.21
N LYS A 64 -12.54 -3.57 32.09
CA LYS A 64 -11.80 -2.74 31.12
C LYS A 64 -12.26 -3.02 29.68
N ALA A 65 -12.49 -4.29 29.33
CA ALA A 65 -13.00 -4.66 28.01
C ALA A 65 -14.45 -4.21 27.79
N GLU A 66 -15.31 -4.33 28.82
CA GLU A 66 -16.69 -3.86 28.78
C GLU A 66 -16.77 -2.33 28.59
N GLU A 67 -15.89 -1.57 29.26
CA GLU A 67 -15.77 -0.12 29.07
C GLU A 67 -15.33 0.25 27.65
N ALA A 68 -14.29 -0.41 27.14
CA ALA A 68 -13.80 -0.19 25.79
C ALA A 68 -14.88 -0.51 24.74
N LEU A 69 -15.59 -1.63 24.91
CA LEU A 69 -16.67 -2.03 24.03
C LEU A 69 -17.83 -1.02 24.08
N ALA A 70 -18.22 -0.55 25.27
CA ALA A 70 -19.30 0.41 25.42
C ALA A 70 -18.97 1.74 24.72
N ALA A 71 -17.74 2.23 24.87
CA ALA A 71 -17.27 3.43 24.17
C ALA A 71 -17.25 3.23 22.64
N ALA A 72 -16.73 2.09 22.17
CA ALA A 72 -16.70 1.77 20.75
C ALA A 72 -18.11 1.68 20.14
N LYS A 73 -19.06 1.03 20.82
CA LYS A 73 -20.47 0.93 20.39
C LYS A 73 -21.20 2.27 20.44
N LYS A 74 -20.74 3.23 21.25
CA LYS A 74 -21.27 4.60 21.27
C LYS A 74 -20.79 5.43 20.07
N GLY A 75 -19.77 4.96 19.36
CA GLY A 75 -19.18 5.66 18.21
C GLY A 75 -17.96 6.51 18.54
N ASP A 76 -17.37 6.34 19.73
CA ASP A 76 -16.07 6.94 20.04
C ASP A 76 -14.99 6.39 19.09
N ASP A 77 -13.93 7.16 18.84
CA ASP A 77 -12.90 6.79 17.87
C ASP A 77 -12.17 5.50 18.30
N PHE A 78 -12.30 4.45 17.49
CA PHE A 78 -11.74 3.14 17.80
C PHE A 78 -10.21 3.14 17.89
N SER A 79 -9.53 4.00 17.12
CA SER A 79 -8.07 4.10 17.17
C SER A 79 -7.59 4.71 18.47
N GLU A 80 -8.28 5.74 18.98
CA GLU A 80 -8.01 6.32 20.29
C GLU A 80 -8.30 5.31 21.42
N LEU A 81 -9.40 4.56 21.31
CA LEU A 81 -9.74 3.51 22.26
C LEU A 81 -8.69 2.40 22.26
N ALA A 82 -8.19 2.00 21.09
CA ALA A 82 -7.11 1.02 20.99
C ALA A 82 -5.84 1.51 21.67
N THR A 83 -5.42 2.77 21.43
CA THR A 83 -4.26 3.35 22.12
C THR A 83 -4.46 3.42 23.64
N LYS A 84 -5.68 3.68 24.10
CA LYS A 84 -5.99 3.82 25.53
C LYS A 84 -6.12 2.49 26.27
N TYR A 85 -6.80 1.51 25.66
CA TYR A 85 -7.21 0.28 26.35
C TYR A 85 -6.40 -0.94 25.94
N SER A 86 -5.90 -1.00 24.71
CA SER A 86 -5.22 -2.19 24.19
C SER A 86 -3.83 -2.35 24.81
N GLU A 87 -3.44 -3.60 25.00
CA GLU A 87 -2.13 -4.07 25.45
C GLU A 87 -1.39 -4.82 24.34
N SER A 88 -1.92 -4.82 23.11
CA SER A 88 -1.23 -5.37 21.94
C SER A 88 -0.24 -4.39 21.30
N GLN A 89 0.61 -4.92 20.43
CA GLN A 89 1.63 -4.13 19.72
C GLN A 89 1.01 -3.11 18.76
N THR A 90 -0.19 -3.39 18.24
CA THR A 90 -0.91 -2.49 17.32
C THR A 90 -1.59 -1.32 18.02
N ALA A 91 -1.58 -1.27 19.37
CA ALA A 91 -2.25 -0.22 20.14
C ALA A 91 -1.83 1.20 19.73
N GLN A 92 -0.53 1.40 19.47
CA GLN A 92 0.01 2.70 19.05
C GLN A 92 -0.38 3.06 17.61
N ASP A 93 -0.65 2.06 16.76
CA ASP A 93 -1.15 2.22 15.39
C ASP A 93 -2.68 2.21 15.34
N GLY A 94 -3.34 2.48 16.47
CA GLY A 94 -4.79 2.54 16.57
C GLY A 94 -5.46 1.17 16.41
N GLY A 95 -4.76 0.10 16.77
CA GLY A 95 -5.26 -1.28 16.71
C GLY A 95 -5.26 -1.89 15.31
N ASP A 96 -4.65 -1.25 14.31
CA ASP A 96 -4.72 -1.71 12.92
C ASP A 96 -3.96 -3.02 12.70
N LEU A 97 -4.70 -4.09 12.38
CA LEU A 97 -4.13 -5.39 12.02
C LEU A 97 -3.86 -5.50 10.51
N GLY A 98 -4.29 -4.51 9.72
CA GLY A 98 -4.15 -4.51 8.27
C GLY A 98 -5.25 -5.29 7.56
N PHE A 99 -4.96 -5.65 6.31
CA PHE A 99 -5.88 -6.34 5.42
C PHE A 99 -5.60 -7.84 5.41
N PHE A 100 -6.64 -8.64 5.60
CA PHE A 100 -6.59 -10.10 5.55
C PHE A 100 -7.43 -10.60 4.39
N VAL A 101 -6.90 -11.56 3.64
CA VAL A 101 -7.72 -12.33 2.70
C VAL A 101 -8.39 -13.50 3.41
N LYS A 102 -9.40 -14.08 2.75
CA LYS A 102 -10.12 -15.24 3.28
C LYS A 102 -9.16 -16.36 3.67
N GLY A 103 -9.30 -16.88 4.89
CA GLY A 103 -8.49 -17.96 5.45
C GLY A 103 -7.18 -17.54 6.13
N GLU A 104 -6.83 -16.25 6.17
CA GLU A 104 -5.63 -15.79 6.90
C GLU A 104 -5.89 -15.53 8.39
N LEU A 105 -7.13 -15.24 8.78
CA LEU A 105 -7.50 -15.06 10.18
C LEU A 105 -7.72 -16.41 10.88
N ALA A 106 -7.49 -16.42 12.20
CA ALA A 106 -7.86 -17.57 13.01
C ALA A 106 -9.37 -17.86 12.87
N PRO A 107 -9.81 -19.15 12.80
CA PRO A 107 -11.19 -19.50 12.46
C PRO A 107 -12.26 -18.79 13.32
N VAL A 108 -12.00 -18.61 14.62
CA VAL A 108 -12.91 -17.92 15.54
C VAL A 108 -13.07 -16.43 15.19
N LEU A 109 -11.99 -15.77 14.78
CA LEU A 109 -12.02 -14.36 14.41
C LEU A 109 -12.68 -14.19 13.05
N GLU A 110 -12.38 -15.08 12.10
CA GLU A 110 -12.98 -15.08 10.77
C GLU A 110 -14.51 -15.29 10.83
N GLU A 111 -15.01 -16.20 11.69
CA GLU A 111 -16.45 -16.39 11.87
C GLU A 111 -17.15 -15.12 12.37
N ILE A 112 -16.50 -14.39 13.29
CA ILE A 112 -17.05 -13.18 13.89
C ILE A 112 -17.00 -12.03 12.87
N THR A 113 -15.86 -11.79 12.23
CA THR A 113 -15.69 -10.70 11.27
C THR A 113 -16.55 -10.89 10.02
N ASN A 114 -16.84 -12.13 9.61
CA ASN A 114 -17.75 -12.41 8.50
C ASN A 114 -19.20 -11.95 8.75
N LYS A 115 -19.62 -11.91 10.03
CA LYS A 115 -20.95 -11.46 10.46
C LYS A 115 -21.04 -9.95 10.64
N LEU A 116 -19.90 -9.25 10.67
CA LEU A 116 -19.85 -7.81 10.79
C LEU A 116 -20.04 -7.14 9.44
N GLU A 117 -20.70 -5.98 9.47
CA GLU A 117 -20.71 -5.03 8.37
C GLU A 117 -19.63 -3.97 8.54
N LYS A 118 -19.31 -3.26 7.45
CA LYS A 118 -18.34 -2.18 7.46
C LYS A 118 -18.71 -1.14 8.55
N GLY A 119 -17.74 -0.82 9.39
CA GLY A 119 -17.86 0.09 10.52
C GLY A 119 -18.36 -0.56 11.82
N GLN A 120 -18.82 -1.81 11.80
CA GLN A 120 -19.33 -2.47 13.00
C GLN A 120 -18.21 -2.98 13.92
N VAL A 121 -18.55 -3.06 15.21
CA VAL A 121 -17.70 -3.53 16.29
C VAL A 121 -18.26 -4.84 16.84
N SER A 122 -17.40 -5.84 17.05
CA SER A 122 -17.77 -7.13 17.63
C SER A 122 -18.13 -7.02 19.10
N ASP A 123 -18.73 -8.06 19.66
CA ASP A 123 -18.73 -8.26 21.11
C ASP A 123 -17.32 -8.64 21.61
N ILE A 124 -17.16 -8.74 22.93
CA ILE A 124 -15.90 -9.22 23.54
C ILE A 124 -15.69 -10.68 23.18
N ILE A 125 -14.57 -10.96 22.54
CA ILE A 125 -14.12 -12.27 22.11
C ILE A 125 -13.13 -12.80 23.13
N PRO A 126 -13.46 -13.85 23.91
CA PRO A 126 -12.49 -14.51 24.76
C PRO A 126 -11.51 -15.31 23.88
N VAL A 127 -10.24 -14.95 23.94
CA VAL A 127 -9.14 -15.69 23.31
C VAL A 127 -8.20 -16.21 24.40
N GLN A 128 -7.31 -17.13 24.07
CA GLN A 128 -6.39 -17.69 25.04
C GLN A 128 -5.51 -16.58 25.65
N GLY A 129 -5.70 -16.29 26.92
CA GLY A 129 -4.93 -15.28 27.65
C GLY A 129 -5.31 -13.83 27.36
N ALA A 130 -6.44 -13.54 26.68
CA ALA A 130 -6.90 -12.15 26.49
C ALA A 130 -8.41 -12.03 26.20
N PHE A 131 -8.92 -10.81 26.32
CA PHE A 131 -10.18 -10.36 25.75
C PHE A 131 -9.89 -9.50 24.53
N MET A 132 -10.52 -9.82 23.40
CA MET A 132 -10.33 -9.08 22.15
C MET A 132 -11.65 -8.45 21.70
N ILE A 133 -11.58 -7.24 21.16
CA ILE A 133 -12.71 -6.57 20.50
C ILE A 133 -12.22 -6.20 19.10
N LEU A 134 -13.02 -6.52 18.08
CA LEU A 134 -12.68 -6.24 16.69
C LEU A 134 -13.59 -5.17 16.12
N LYS A 135 -13.06 -4.35 15.23
CA LYS A 135 -13.83 -3.47 14.36
C LYS A 135 -13.53 -3.80 12.90
N LEU A 136 -14.57 -3.95 12.09
CA LEU A 136 -14.44 -4.14 10.66
C LEU A 136 -14.37 -2.77 9.98
N ASP A 137 -13.18 -2.33 9.58
CA ASP A 137 -13.01 -1.04 8.92
C ASP A 137 -13.42 -1.08 7.45
N ASP A 138 -13.13 -2.19 6.77
CA ASP A 138 -13.52 -2.38 5.38
C ASP A 138 -13.73 -3.86 5.03
N LYS A 139 -14.58 -4.11 4.04
CA LYS A 139 -14.86 -5.44 3.50
C LYS A 139 -14.90 -5.37 1.98
N HIS A 140 -14.04 -6.17 1.37
CA HIS A 140 -13.92 -6.29 -0.08
C HIS A 140 -14.42 -7.68 -0.49
N GLU A 141 -15.46 -7.73 -1.30
CA GLU A 141 -16.05 -8.99 -1.82
C GLU A 141 -15.13 -9.72 -2.80
N GLY A 142 -14.04 -9.07 -3.23
CA GLY A 142 -13.12 -9.59 -4.22
C GLY A 142 -13.60 -9.35 -5.65
N GLY A 143 -12.77 -9.77 -6.60
CA GLY A 143 -13.04 -9.67 -8.03
C GLY A 143 -12.27 -8.55 -8.71
N ILE A 144 -12.57 -8.40 -10.00
CA ILE A 144 -11.93 -7.43 -10.87
C ILE A 144 -12.37 -6.02 -10.49
N LEU A 145 -11.42 -5.20 -10.07
CA LEU A 145 -11.64 -3.81 -9.72
C LEU A 145 -12.24 -3.06 -10.92
N PRO A 146 -13.44 -2.42 -10.80
CA PRO A 146 -14.05 -1.68 -11.89
C PRO A 146 -13.12 -0.63 -12.48
N PHE A 147 -13.29 -0.33 -13.77
CA PHE A 147 -12.44 0.59 -14.50
C PHE A 147 -12.30 1.95 -13.79
N GLU A 148 -13.37 2.47 -13.22
CA GLU A 148 -13.42 3.76 -12.53
C GLU A 148 -12.47 3.80 -11.32
N LEU A 149 -12.32 2.68 -10.62
CA LEU A 149 -11.41 2.54 -9.49
C LEU A 149 -9.99 2.17 -9.94
N ALA A 150 -9.85 1.42 -11.04
CA ALA A 150 -8.57 1.02 -11.61
C ALA A 150 -7.90 2.11 -12.47
N GLN A 151 -8.64 3.13 -12.93
CA GLN A 151 -8.21 4.10 -13.94
C GLN A 151 -6.87 4.75 -13.60
N LYS A 152 -6.70 5.18 -12.35
CA LYS A 152 -5.46 5.81 -11.88
C LYS A 152 -4.30 4.82 -11.91
N GLU A 153 -4.50 3.61 -11.41
CA GLU A 153 -3.47 2.55 -11.41
C GLU A 153 -3.04 2.22 -12.84
N VAL A 154 -4.00 2.05 -13.74
CA VAL A 154 -3.75 1.80 -15.17
C VAL A 154 -2.97 2.96 -15.80
N PHE A 155 -3.39 4.20 -15.55
CA PHE A 155 -2.68 5.39 -16.04
C PHE A 155 -1.23 5.40 -15.57
N ASP A 156 -1.00 5.15 -14.29
CA ASP A 156 0.34 5.14 -13.69
C ASP A 156 1.22 4.05 -14.35
N ILE A 157 0.67 2.87 -14.64
CA ILE A 157 1.36 1.77 -15.35
C ILE A 157 1.77 2.22 -16.76
N ILE A 158 0.80 2.71 -17.55
CA ILE A 158 1.05 3.12 -18.94
C ILE A 158 2.05 4.29 -18.98
N TRP A 159 1.88 5.26 -18.08
CA TRP A 159 2.77 6.41 -17.97
C TRP A 159 4.19 5.96 -17.65
N GLN A 160 4.40 5.06 -16.69
CA GLN A 160 5.72 4.53 -16.38
C GLN A 160 6.35 3.77 -17.56
N GLN A 161 5.55 2.98 -18.28
CA GLN A 161 5.99 2.26 -19.48
C GLN A 161 6.40 3.24 -20.59
N ALA A 162 5.67 4.35 -20.77
CA ALA A 162 5.94 5.36 -21.78
C ALA A 162 7.10 6.31 -21.42
N VAL A 163 7.30 6.60 -20.13
CA VAL A 163 8.39 7.46 -19.64
C VAL A 163 9.76 6.83 -19.88
N ARG A 164 9.91 5.53 -19.60
CA ARG A 164 11.20 4.82 -19.73
C ARG A 164 11.87 5.00 -21.11
N PRO A 165 11.21 4.74 -22.25
CA PRO A 165 11.82 4.95 -23.56
C PRO A 165 12.07 6.44 -23.85
N LYS A 166 11.22 7.36 -23.39
CA LYS A 166 11.44 8.81 -23.56
C LYS A 166 12.64 9.32 -22.76
N MET A 167 12.88 8.77 -21.56
CA MET A 167 14.10 9.03 -20.80
C MET A 167 15.33 8.51 -21.54
N ALA A 168 15.28 7.28 -22.07
CA ALA A 168 16.38 6.68 -22.83
C ALA A 168 16.71 7.49 -24.10
N GLU A 169 15.69 7.94 -24.82
CA GLU A 169 15.81 8.84 -25.99
C GLU A 169 16.51 10.15 -25.59
N TYR A 170 16.05 10.78 -24.51
CA TYR A 170 16.60 12.04 -24.03
C TYR A 170 18.05 11.92 -23.53
N LEU A 171 18.37 10.85 -22.79
CA LEU A 171 19.75 10.59 -22.35
C LEU A 171 20.68 10.30 -23.53
N THR A 172 20.19 9.56 -24.54
CA THR A 172 20.93 9.33 -25.79
C THR A 172 21.22 10.66 -26.48
N LYS A 173 20.22 11.54 -26.58
CA LYS A 173 20.40 12.89 -27.13
C LYS A 173 21.45 13.69 -26.36
N LEU A 174 21.35 13.78 -25.03
CA LEU A 174 22.33 14.49 -24.20
C LEU A 174 23.74 13.95 -24.38
N ARG A 175 23.87 12.63 -24.54
CA ARG A 175 25.14 11.96 -24.78
C ARG A 175 25.74 12.30 -26.15
N THR A 176 24.90 12.40 -27.19
CA THR A 176 25.34 12.79 -28.54
C THR A 176 25.66 14.28 -28.63
N ASP A 177 24.90 15.13 -27.95
CA ASP A 177 25.08 16.59 -27.97
C ASP A 177 26.23 17.04 -27.07
N GLY A 178 26.58 16.24 -26.05
CA GLY A 178 27.64 16.54 -25.10
C GLY A 178 29.04 16.12 -25.57
N PHE A 179 30.06 16.84 -25.10
CA PHE A 179 31.45 16.43 -25.27
C PHE A 179 31.83 15.40 -24.20
N VAL A 180 32.22 14.19 -24.62
CA VAL A 180 32.70 13.13 -23.73
C VAL A 180 34.13 12.76 -24.12
N LYS A 181 35.08 12.94 -23.19
CA LYS A 181 36.46 12.47 -23.33
C LYS A 181 36.67 11.27 -22.42
N VAL A 182 37.00 10.13 -23.02
CA VAL A 182 37.37 8.91 -22.28
C VAL A 182 38.89 8.92 -22.10
N ALA A 183 39.36 8.77 -20.86
CA ALA A 183 40.79 8.70 -20.58
C ALA A 183 41.39 7.38 -21.07
N GLU A 184 42.68 7.38 -21.36
CA GLU A 184 43.42 6.19 -21.79
C GLU A 184 43.32 5.07 -20.73
N GLY A 185 43.07 3.84 -21.18
CA GLY A 185 42.86 2.68 -20.30
C GLY A 185 41.44 2.51 -19.75
N TYR A 186 40.51 3.43 -20.04
CA TYR A 186 39.11 3.34 -19.61
C TYR A 186 38.16 3.01 -20.77
N VAL A 187 37.08 2.29 -20.47
CA VAL A 187 36.04 1.93 -21.44
C VAL A 187 34.77 2.71 -21.13
N ASP A 188 34.18 3.29 -22.17
CA ASP A 188 32.90 3.96 -22.05
C ASP A 188 31.75 2.97 -22.15
N THR A 189 31.28 2.52 -20.98
CA THR A 189 30.17 1.56 -20.86
C THR A 189 28.81 2.15 -21.23
N GLY A 190 28.72 3.46 -21.47
CA GLY A 190 27.48 4.13 -21.85
C GLY A 190 27.37 4.50 -23.33
N ALA A 191 28.35 4.10 -24.17
CA ALA A 191 28.42 4.45 -25.58
C ALA A 191 27.11 4.17 -26.35
N SER A 192 26.56 5.20 -27.00
CA SER A 192 25.47 5.04 -27.95
C SER A 192 26.05 4.52 -29.27
N GLN A 193 25.31 3.65 -29.98
CA GLN A 193 25.74 3.04 -31.25
C GLN A 193 25.99 4.05 -32.41
N LYS A 194 25.79 5.37 -32.19
CA LYS A 194 25.87 6.43 -33.21
C LYS A 194 26.86 7.58 -32.90
N THR A 195 27.93 7.38 -32.15
CA THR A 195 28.91 8.46 -31.87
C THR A 195 30.15 8.42 -32.75
N ASP A 196 30.03 8.88 -34.00
CA ASP A 196 31.16 9.20 -34.90
C ASP A 196 31.62 10.67 -34.79
N LYS A 197 31.71 11.20 -33.57
CA LYS A 197 32.44 12.45 -33.33
C LYS A 197 33.35 12.31 -32.12
N VAL A 198 34.36 11.46 -32.29
CA VAL A 198 35.62 11.62 -31.57
C VAL A 198 36.33 12.79 -32.23
N SER A 199 36.26 14.00 -31.65
CA SER A 199 37.13 15.07 -32.10
C SER A 199 38.54 14.76 -31.60
N GLU A 200 39.37 14.24 -32.48
CA GLU A 200 40.82 14.26 -32.28
C GLU A 200 41.29 15.71 -32.30
N SER A 201 41.68 16.24 -31.15
CA SER A 201 42.50 17.44 -31.07
C SER A 201 43.96 17.00 -30.92
N LYS A 202 44.77 17.39 -31.92
CA LYS A 202 46.25 17.36 -31.91
C LYS A 202 46.84 17.94 -30.63
#